data_AF-A0A3C0QMI8-F1
#
_entry.id   AF-A0A3C0QMI8-F1
#
_cell.length_a   1.000
_cell.length_b   1.000
_cell.length_c   1.000
_cell.angle_alpha   90.00
_cell.angle_beta   90.00
_cell.angle_gamma   90.00
#
_symmetry.space_group_name_H-M   'P 1'
#
loop_
_entity.id
_entity.type
_entity.pdbx_description
1 polymer ?
#
loop_
_entity_poly.entity_id
_entity_poly.type
_entity_poly.pdbx_seq_one_letter_code
_entity_poly.pdbx_strand_id
1 'polypeptide(L)'
;MEAPKNISNCKKVKTLYFDITPQNILRKYTGSETHVIIPEGVTEIGVQAFVQNNTMVSVEIPDSVNIIHQEAFLLCKKLVSVKMPKTLKFLEQGAFRRCECLQSLHIPDGITEIQGGMFGECQSLVSVTIPDSVKSISDRAFSGCCSLEGIDIPKGITAIGKNVFDGTLWLKHHPDEFVIVGDGVLVSYRGKNPDVIIPEDVKFLTQSIFYGNQKNIRSVFIPETVTALNDSLHCNNLQEINVSEQNPYYSSLDGILYNKTQSVMLIYPHGKKSSCFRVPEGVTEIEEYCAFHSVTKRFMIPETVNKIGDLAFSEDTTLVFEWYGRQIPIFLIKDWASFTNPDEQATWALFAVFSNGIGILDFLKDISIQNFNKMSGAAYPYQLAVFCYDMDSGIADYLRENIIPVTEFAIEYDLHEMMQKLLDSGYIDTENIDTLINFAIEHTQKTSNAEMQVQLMEYKKQHIGYFDPESQFKL
;
A
#
# COMPACT_ATOMS: atom_id res chain seq x y z
N MET A 1 -69.73 18.40 -33.30
CA MET A 1 -68.96 17.18 -32.95
C MET A 1 -68.09 16.92 -34.15
N GLU A 2 -66.77 16.99 -34.11
CA GLU A 2 -65.85 16.33 -33.19
C GLU A 2 -64.56 17.15 -33.03
N ALA A 3 -63.93 17.04 -31.85
CA ALA A 3 -62.59 17.54 -31.58
C ALA A 3 -61.54 16.50 -32.01
N PRO A 4 -60.40 16.88 -32.60
CA PRO A 4 -59.34 15.92 -32.85
C PRO A 4 -58.55 15.65 -31.56
N LYS A 5 -58.54 14.36 -31.18
CA LYS A 5 -57.71 13.77 -30.12
C LYS A 5 -56.23 13.97 -30.44
N ASN A 6 -55.54 14.75 -29.61
CA ASN A 6 -54.10 14.90 -29.62
C ASN A 6 -53.51 14.18 -28.38
N ILE A 7 -53.32 12.86 -28.48
CA ILE A 7 -52.78 12.01 -27.38
C ILE A 7 -51.43 11.36 -27.77
N SER A 8 -50.95 11.53 -29.01
CA SER A 8 -49.69 10.92 -29.46
C SER A 8 -48.42 11.73 -29.13
N ASN A 9 -48.54 12.99 -28.73
CA ASN A 9 -47.39 13.87 -28.47
C ASN A 9 -46.86 13.83 -27.01
N CYS A 10 -47.53 13.13 -26.09
CA CYS A 10 -47.12 13.12 -24.68
C CYS A 10 -46.07 12.04 -24.33
N LYS A 11 -45.94 10.97 -25.14
CA LYS A 11 -44.95 9.90 -24.91
C LYS A 11 -43.56 10.18 -25.52
N LYS A 12 -43.47 10.93 -26.62
CA LYS A 12 -42.19 11.27 -27.27
C LYS A 12 -41.35 12.32 -26.51
N VAL A 13 -41.98 13.13 -25.65
CA VAL A 13 -41.29 14.19 -24.90
C VAL A 13 -40.47 13.63 -23.73
N LYS A 14 -40.87 12.48 -23.15
CA LYS A 14 -40.18 11.87 -21.98
C LYS A 14 -38.82 11.23 -22.30
N THR A 15 -38.49 10.98 -23.57
CA THR A 15 -37.21 10.37 -23.99
C THR A 15 -36.10 11.37 -24.32
N LEU A 16 -36.35 12.68 -24.28
CA LEU A 16 -35.36 13.71 -24.64
C LEU A 16 -34.20 13.84 -23.64
N TYR A 17 -34.40 13.39 -22.40
CA TYR A 17 -33.44 13.56 -21.31
C TYR A 17 -32.53 12.34 -21.10
N PHE A 18 -32.81 11.22 -21.75
CA PHE A 18 -32.07 9.97 -21.60
C PHE A 18 -31.18 9.75 -22.82
N ASP A 19 -29.87 9.78 -22.65
CA ASP A 19 -28.90 9.31 -23.66
C ASP A 19 -28.73 7.79 -23.53
N ILE A 20 -29.47 7.05 -24.35
CA ILE A 20 -29.47 5.59 -24.38
C ILE A 20 -28.80 5.11 -25.68
N THR A 21 -27.84 4.20 -25.56
CA THR A 21 -27.14 3.62 -26.72
C THR A 21 -28.03 2.63 -27.48
N PRO A 22 -27.68 2.27 -28.74
CA PRO A 22 -28.33 1.16 -29.44
C PRO A 22 -28.24 -0.19 -28.72
N GLN A 23 -27.30 -0.35 -27.79
CA GLN A 23 -27.14 -1.52 -26.91
C GLN A 23 -27.97 -1.41 -25.62
N ASN A 24 -28.89 -0.43 -25.53
CA ASN A 24 -29.76 -0.19 -24.38
C ASN A 24 -29.03 0.20 -23.08
N ILE A 25 -27.87 0.85 -23.19
CA ILE A 25 -27.12 1.38 -22.04
C ILE A 25 -27.50 2.84 -21.84
N LEU A 26 -28.00 3.20 -20.65
CA LEU A 26 -28.25 4.58 -20.27
C LEU A 26 -26.94 5.25 -19.85
N ARG A 27 -26.34 6.07 -20.72
CA ARG A 27 -25.06 6.74 -20.46
C ARG A 27 -25.20 8.00 -19.63
N LYS A 28 -26.30 8.74 -19.83
CA LYS A 28 -26.50 10.03 -19.18
C LYS A 28 -27.97 10.39 -19.10
N TYR A 29 -28.36 11.00 -17.99
CA TYR A 29 -29.64 11.65 -17.80
C TYR A 29 -29.44 13.15 -17.53
N THR A 30 -30.10 14.00 -18.31
CA THR A 30 -29.99 15.47 -18.22
C THR A 30 -31.29 16.15 -17.79
N GLY A 31 -32.29 15.35 -17.39
CA GLY A 31 -33.60 15.85 -16.99
C GLY A 31 -33.59 16.49 -15.62
N SER A 32 -34.69 17.17 -15.32
CA SER A 32 -34.89 17.91 -14.06
C SER A 32 -36.16 17.47 -13.33
N GLU A 33 -36.75 16.37 -13.76
CA GLU A 33 -37.94 15.78 -13.15
C GLU A 33 -37.65 15.33 -11.72
N THR A 34 -38.65 15.50 -10.85
CA THR A 34 -38.59 15.01 -9.47
C THR A 34 -38.86 13.50 -9.38
N HIS A 35 -39.61 12.96 -10.34
CA HIS A 35 -39.94 11.54 -10.42
C HIS A 35 -39.47 11.00 -11.77
N VAL A 36 -38.41 10.21 -11.75
CA VAL A 36 -37.78 9.65 -12.95
C VAL A 36 -38.21 8.21 -13.11
N ILE A 37 -38.66 7.86 -14.31
CA ILE A 37 -38.96 6.46 -14.69
C ILE A 37 -38.00 6.13 -15.83
N ILE A 38 -37.06 5.23 -15.58
CA ILE A 38 -36.12 4.79 -16.61
C ILE A 38 -36.90 3.98 -17.66
N PRO A 39 -36.71 4.24 -18.96
CA PRO A 39 -37.46 3.55 -20.01
C PRO A 39 -37.28 2.03 -19.97
N GLU A 40 -38.37 1.29 -20.19
CA GLU A 40 -38.34 -0.15 -20.42
C GLU A 40 -37.39 -0.51 -21.58
N GLY A 41 -36.66 -1.62 -21.41
CA GLY A 41 -35.68 -2.08 -22.39
C GLY A 41 -34.25 -1.63 -22.11
N VAL A 42 -34.03 -0.62 -21.26
CA VAL A 42 -32.68 -0.30 -20.74
C VAL A 42 -32.15 -1.50 -19.97
N THR A 43 -30.95 -1.96 -20.33
CA THR A 43 -30.32 -3.14 -19.72
C THR A 43 -29.26 -2.77 -18.69
N GLU A 44 -28.66 -1.58 -18.82
CA GLU A 44 -27.55 -1.13 -17.99
C GLU A 44 -27.67 0.36 -17.71
N ILE A 45 -27.33 0.77 -16.48
CA ILE A 45 -27.13 2.18 -16.12
C ILE A 45 -25.63 2.43 -16.08
N GLY A 46 -25.14 3.27 -16.99
CA GLY A 46 -23.73 3.57 -17.18
C GLY A 46 -23.09 4.33 -16.02
N VAL A 47 -21.75 4.34 -16.04
CA VAL A 47 -20.92 5.06 -15.07
C VAL A 47 -21.39 6.52 -14.98
N GLN A 48 -21.68 6.98 -13.76
CA GLN A 48 -22.09 8.36 -13.50
C GLN A 48 -23.33 8.85 -14.28
N ALA A 49 -24.21 7.96 -14.75
CA ALA A 49 -25.33 8.35 -15.63
C ALA A 49 -26.28 9.42 -15.04
N PHE A 50 -26.46 9.43 -13.71
CA PHE A 50 -27.29 10.41 -12.98
C PHE A 50 -26.46 11.31 -12.06
N VAL A 51 -25.13 11.34 -12.19
CA VAL A 51 -24.24 12.04 -11.26
C VAL A 51 -24.69 13.49 -11.00
N GLN A 52 -24.71 13.88 -9.73
CA GLN A 52 -25.09 15.22 -9.26
C GLN A 52 -26.50 15.67 -9.67
N ASN A 53 -27.42 14.76 -9.99
CA ASN A 53 -28.81 15.14 -10.21
C ASN A 53 -29.46 15.61 -8.89
N ASN A 54 -29.60 16.92 -8.73
CA ASN A 54 -30.11 17.56 -7.52
C ASN A 54 -31.61 17.93 -7.59
N THR A 55 -32.35 17.34 -8.53
CA THR A 55 -33.80 17.53 -8.68
C THR A 55 -34.58 16.25 -8.43
N MET A 56 -34.02 15.10 -8.81
CA MET A 56 -34.65 13.80 -8.68
C MET A 56 -34.86 13.43 -7.22
N VAL A 57 -36.12 13.18 -6.86
CA VAL A 57 -36.57 12.73 -5.55
C VAL A 57 -36.81 11.23 -5.54
N SER A 58 -37.30 10.67 -6.65
CA SER A 58 -37.45 9.23 -6.81
C SER A 58 -37.06 8.74 -8.18
N VAL A 59 -36.57 7.49 -8.25
CA VAL A 59 -36.31 6.79 -9.51
C VAL A 59 -36.94 5.40 -9.51
N GLU A 60 -37.61 5.08 -10.62
CA GLU A 60 -38.05 3.72 -10.92
C GLU A 60 -37.15 3.09 -11.97
N ILE A 61 -36.46 2.02 -11.58
CA ILE A 61 -35.56 1.25 -12.45
C ILE A 61 -36.31 -0.01 -12.93
N PRO A 62 -36.45 -0.23 -14.25
CA PRO A 62 -37.20 -1.38 -14.78
C PRO A 62 -36.43 -2.68 -14.59
N ASP A 63 -37.16 -3.80 -14.49
CA ASP A 63 -36.60 -5.16 -14.33
C ASP A 63 -35.77 -5.64 -15.54
N SER A 64 -35.69 -4.86 -16.64
CA SER A 64 -34.73 -5.12 -17.72
C SER A 64 -33.29 -4.77 -17.34
N VAL A 65 -33.09 -3.90 -16.34
CA VAL A 65 -31.77 -3.47 -15.88
C VAL A 65 -31.10 -4.55 -15.04
N ASN A 66 -29.95 -5.04 -15.50
CA ASN A 66 -29.18 -6.09 -14.82
C ASN A 66 -27.83 -5.59 -14.26
N ILE A 67 -27.36 -4.41 -14.69
CA ILE A 67 -26.13 -3.77 -14.17
C ILE A 67 -26.40 -2.30 -13.85
N ILE A 68 -25.93 -1.86 -12.68
CA ILE A 68 -25.79 -0.45 -12.31
C ILE A 68 -24.30 -0.20 -12.07
N HIS A 69 -23.68 0.58 -12.95
CA HIS A 69 -22.25 0.82 -12.95
C HIS A 69 -21.80 1.83 -11.89
N GLN A 70 -20.47 1.93 -11.76
CA GLN A 70 -19.80 2.79 -10.79
C GLN A 70 -20.40 4.20 -10.75
N GLU A 71 -20.69 4.66 -9.53
CA GLU A 71 -21.11 6.04 -9.25
C GLU A 71 -22.36 6.51 -10.03
N ALA A 72 -23.19 5.59 -10.55
CA ALA A 72 -24.35 5.91 -11.38
C ALA A 72 -25.26 7.00 -10.79
N PHE A 73 -25.48 7.01 -9.47
CA PHE A 73 -26.28 8.01 -8.74
C PHE A 73 -25.46 8.84 -7.75
N LEU A 74 -24.14 8.93 -7.92
CA LEU A 74 -23.25 9.71 -7.06
C LEU A 74 -23.76 11.15 -6.90
N LEU A 75 -23.81 11.66 -5.66
CA LEU A 75 -24.23 13.03 -5.34
C LEU A 75 -25.66 13.39 -5.79
N CYS A 76 -26.56 12.42 -5.97
CA CYS A 76 -28.00 12.69 -6.13
C CYS A 76 -28.63 13.09 -4.78
N LYS A 77 -28.31 14.29 -4.28
CA LYS A 77 -28.55 14.68 -2.88
C LYS A 77 -30.03 14.75 -2.49
N LYS A 78 -30.94 14.94 -3.45
CA LYS A 78 -32.40 14.97 -3.21
C LYS A 78 -33.08 13.62 -3.37
N LEU A 79 -32.37 12.57 -3.81
CA LEU A 79 -32.94 11.25 -4.03
C LEU A 79 -33.35 10.65 -2.68
N VAL A 80 -34.65 10.41 -2.51
CA VAL A 80 -35.26 9.87 -1.28
C VAL A 80 -35.54 8.38 -1.42
N SER A 81 -35.98 7.93 -2.61
CA SER A 81 -36.41 6.54 -2.82
C SER A 81 -35.98 5.99 -4.17
N VAL A 82 -35.52 4.75 -4.17
CA VAL A 82 -35.13 4.00 -5.38
C VAL A 82 -35.92 2.71 -5.42
N LYS A 83 -36.67 2.49 -6.51
CA LYS A 83 -37.26 1.19 -6.78
C LYS A 83 -36.25 0.35 -7.56
N MET A 84 -35.60 -0.57 -6.87
CA MET A 84 -34.58 -1.45 -7.41
C MET A 84 -35.20 -2.53 -8.33
N PRO A 85 -34.50 -2.92 -9.41
CA PRO A 85 -34.96 -4.00 -10.28
C PRO A 85 -34.66 -5.37 -9.64
N LYS A 86 -35.58 -6.33 -9.79
CA LYS A 86 -35.47 -7.67 -9.18
C LYS A 86 -34.41 -8.56 -9.84
N THR A 87 -34.00 -8.20 -11.05
CA THR A 87 -33.06 -8.96 -11.90
C THR A 87 -31.63 -8.44 -11.80
N LEU A 88 -31.37 -7.45 -10.93
CA LEU A 88 -30.07 -6.83 -10.78
C LEU A 88 -29.01 -7.87 -10.39
N LYS A 89 -27.95 -7.97 -11.19
CA LYS A 89 -26.83 -8.89 -10.95
C LYS A 89 -25.61 -8.17 -10.40
N PHE A 90 -25.38 -6.94 -10.84
CA PHE A 90 -24.20 -6.17 -10.48
C PHE A 90 -24.61 -4.75 -10.05
N LEU A 91 -24.13 -4.38 -8.86
CA LEU A 91 -24.24 -3.05 -8.31
C LEU A 91 -22.83 -2.60 -7.94
N GLU A 92 -22.27 -1.70 -8.73
CA GLU A 92 -20.84 -1.36 -8.67
C GLU A 92 -20.51 -0.27 -7.63
N GLN A 93 -19.21 -0.02 -7.48
CA GLN A 93 -18.63 0.87 -6.49
C GLN A 93 -19.31 2.25 -6.44
N GLY A 94 -19.65 2.70 -5.23
CA GLY A 94 -20.15 4.06 -5.02
C GLY A 94 -21.48 4.41 -5.72
N ALA A 95 -22.25 3.43 -6.21
CA ALA A 95 -23.44 3.69 -7.03
C ALA A 95 -24.42 4.70 -6.41
N PHE A 96 -24.61 4.70 -5.09
CA PHE A 96 -25.48 5.62 -4.36
C PHE A 96 -24.72 6.51 -3.36
N ARG A 97 -23.41 6.69 -3.55
CA ARG A 97 -22.58 7.49 -2.64
C ARG A 97 -23.10 8.94 -2.59
N ARG A 98 -23.20 9.51 -1.39
CA ARG A 98 -23.68 10.87 -1.12
C ARG A 98 -25.10 11.16 -1.63
N CYS A 99 -25.95 10.15 -1.70
CA CYS A 99 -27.41 10.34 -1.79
C CYS A 99 -27.95 10.75 -0.40
N GLU A 100 -27.65 11.98 0.01
CA GLU A 100 -27.83 12.47 1.40
C GLU A 100 -29.27 12.34 1.94
N CYS A 101 -30.29 12.37 1.06
CA CYS A 101 -31.70 12.21 1.42
C CYS A 101 -32.26 10.78 1.28
N LEU A 102 -31.46 9.79 0.85
CA LEU A 102 -31.94 8.43 0.64
C LEU A 102 -32.31 7.82 1.99
N GLN A 103 -33.57 7.40 2.17
CA GLN A 103 -34.09 6.99 3.49
C GLN A 103 -34.02 5.49 3.75
N SER A 104 -34.33 4.69 2.74
CA SER A 104 -34.27 3.24 2.83
C SER A 104 -33.98 2.64 1.45
N LEU A 105 -33.38 1.46 1.46
CA LEU A 105 -33.11 0.71 0.24
C LEU A 105 -33.13 -0.79 0.51
N HIS A 106 -33.74 -1.53 -0.40
CA HIS A 106 -33.71 -2.99 -0.43
C HIS A 106 -32.71 -3.42 -1.50
N ILE A 107 -31.64 -4.11 -1.10
CA ILE A 107 -30.68 -4.67 -2.05
C ILE A 107 -31.32 -5.94 -2.65
N PRO A 108 -31.45 -6.05 -3.98
CA PRO A 108 -32.09 -7.20 -4.62
C PRO A 108 -31.38 -8.52 -4.34
N ASP A 109 -32.16 -9.60 -4.29
CA ASP A 109 -31.64 -10.97 -4.25
C ASP A 109 -30.70 -11.25 -5.44
N GLY A 110 -29.65 -12.01 -5.20
CA GLY A 110 -28.65 -12.37 -6.23
C GLY A 110 -27.41 -11.47 -6.22
N ILE A 111 -27.45 -10.31 -5.55
CA ILE A 111 -26.25 -9.54 -5.23
C ILE A 111 -25.41 -10.33 -4.23
N THR A 112 -24.15 -10.57 -4.56
CA THR A 112 -23.20 -11.32 -3.72
C THR A 112 -22.23 -10.43 -2.95
N GLU A 113 -22.08 -9.17 -3.34
CA GLU A 113 -21.13 -8.23 -2.74
C GLU A 113 -21.69 -6.82 -2.69
N ILE A 114 -21.51 -6.14 -1.56
CA ILE A 114 -21.74 -4.69 -1.42
C ILE A 114 -20.40 -4.00 -1.63
N GLN A 115 -20.22 -3.40 -2.79
CA GLN A 115 -19.00 -2.72 -3.20
C GLN A 115 -18.63 -1.49 -2.37
N GLY A 116 -17.37 -1.08 -2.48
CA GLY A 116 -16.78 0.00 -1.69
C GLY A 116 -17.55 1.32 -1.83
N GLY A 117 -17.81 1.97 -0.70
CA GLY A 117 -18.49 3.27 -0.65
C GLY A 117 -19.91 3.31 -1.24
N MET A 118 -20.55 2.17 -1.52
CA MET A 118 -21.81 2.09 -2.26
C MET A 118 -22.91 3.03 -1.73
N PHE A 119 -23.05 3.13 -0.41
CA PHE A 119 -23.99 4.03 0.28
C PHE A 119 -23.26 5.03 1.17
N GLY A 120 -21.96 5.25 0.95
CA GLY A 120 -21.16 6.15 1.78
C GLY A 120 -21.77 7.55 1.79
N GLU A 121 -21.88 8.15 2.98
CA GLU A 121 -22.43 9.48 3.23
C GLU A 121 -23.93 9.63 2.83
N CYS A 122 -24.71 8.54 2.79
CA CYS A 122 -26.17 8.61 2.73
C CYS A 122 -26.74 8.99 4.11
N GLN A 123 -26.65 10.27 4.46
CA GLN A 123 -26.88 10.77 5.81
C GLN A 123 -28.29 10.50 6.37
N SER A 124 -29.31 10.41 5.52
CA SER A 124 -30.70 10.14 5.91
C SER A 124 -31.08 8.65 5.88
N LEU A 125 -30.15 7.76 5.56
CA LEU A 125 -30.42 6.33 5.41
C LEU A 125 -30.69 5.71 6.78
N VAL A 126 -31.94 5.32 7.04
CA VAL A 126 -32.39 4.79 8.33
C VAL A 126 -32.24 3.27 8.41
N SER A 127 -32.47 2.59 7.29
CA SER A 127 -32.44 1.12 7.22
C SER A 127 -32.04 0.63 5.83
N VAL A 128 -31.32 -0.48 5.78
CA VAL A 128 -30.98 -1.20 4.55
C VAL A 128 -31.28 -2.67 4.76
N THR A 129 -31.99 -3.27 3.81
CA THR A 129 -32.18 -4.73 3.80
C THR A 129 -31.10 -5.37 2.94
N ILE A 130 -30.26 -6.20 3.55
CA ILE A 130 -29.21 -6.98 2.89
C ILE A 130 -29.71 -8.41 2.70
N PRO A 131 -29.70 -8.97 1.48
CA PRO A 131 -30.15 -10.34 1.22
C PRO A 131 -29.10 -11.37 1.66
N ASP A 132 -29.54 -12.60 1.96
CA ASP A 132 -28.68 -13.72 2.40
C ASP A 132 -27.63 -14.16 1.36
N SER A 133 -27.79 -13.73 0.10
CA SER A 133 -26.84 -13.96 -0.98
C SER A 133 -25.52 -13.21 -0.80
N VAL A 134 -25.51 -12.10 -0.04
CA VAL A 134 -24.30 -11.28 0.17
C VAL A 134 -23.27 -12.04 1.00
N LYS A 135 -22.03 -12.07 0.52
CA LYS A 135 -20.86 -12.72 1.15
C LYS A 135 -19.82 -11.73 1.65
N SER A 136 -19.71 -10.57 0.99
CA SER A 136 -18.77 -9.52 1.37
C SER A 136 -19.41 -8.12 1.37
N ILE A 137 -18.92 -7.27 2.28
CA ILE A 137 -19.21 -5.83 2.33
C ILE A 137 -17.89 -5.08 2.31
N SER A 138 -17.62 -4.33 1.26
CA SER A 138 -16.33 -3.69 1.02
C SER A 138 -16.21 -2.32 1.71
N ASP A 139 -14.99 -1.78 1.72
CA ASP A 139 -14.61 -0.59 2.46
C ASP A 139 -15.60 0.57 2.36
N ARG A 140 -15.91 1.16 3.51
CA ARG A 140 -16.75 2.37 3.65
C ARG A 140 -18.16 2.25 3.04
N ALA A 141 -18.68 1.04 2.78
CA ALA A 141 -19.98 0.85 2.13
C ALA A 141 -21.13 1.64 2.77
N PHE A 142 -21.16 1.79 4.11
CA PHE A 142 -22.15 2.57 4.87
C PHE A 142 -21.51 3.67 5.73
N SER A 143 -20.27 4.06 5.42
CA SER A 143 -19.54 5.06 6.19
C SER A 143 -20.24 6.42 6.08
N GLY A 144 -20.49 7.09 7.21
CA GLY A 144 -21.18 8.37 7.26
C GLY A 144 -22.70 8.31 7.05
N CYS A 145 -23.32 7.13 7.10
CA CYS A 145 -24.78 7.01 7.18
C CYS A 145 -25.28 7.37 8.58
N CYS A 146 -25.29 8.67 8.88
CA CYS A 146 -25.54 9.21 10.22
C CYS A 146 -26.93 8.95 10.81
N SER A 147 -27.89 8.44 10.02
CA SER A 147 -29.23 8.08 10.51
C SER A 147 -29.45 6.57 10.55
N LEU A 148 -28.46 5.75 10.18
CA LEU A 148 -28.61 4.30 10.11
C LEU A 148 -28.63 3.74 11.53
N GLU A 149 -29.80 3.35 12.00
CA GLU A 149 -30.04 2.86 13.38
C GLU A 149 -30.12 1.34 13.46
N GLY A 150 -30.57 0.68 12.39
CA GLY A 150 -30.74 -0.77 12.32
C GLY A 150 -30.25 -1.33 10.99
N ILE A 151 -29.37 -2.32 11.07
CA ILE A 151 -28.94 -3.11 9.90
C ILE A 151 -28.74 -4.57 10.32
N ASP A 152 -29.39 -5.46 9.59
CA ASP A 152 -29.26 -6.90 9.79
C ASP A 152 -28.18 -7.43 8.85
N ILE A 153 -27.08 -7.90 9.43
CA ILE A 153 -25.97 -8.49 8.67
C ILE A 153 -26.23 -9.99 8.50
N PRO A 154 -26.30 -10.52 7.27
CA PRO A 154 -26.57 -11.94 7.04
C PRO A 154 -25.51 -12.85 7.68
N LYS A 155 -25.94 -14.02 8.14
CA LYS A 155 -25.05 -15.05 8.71
C LYS A 155 -23.99 -15.54 7.73
N GLY A 156 -24.29 -15.48 6.43
CA GLY A 156 -23.40 -15.93 5.36
C GLY A 156 -22.26 -14.96 5.01
N ILE A 157 -22.15 -13.82 5.69
CA ILE A 157 -21.04 -12.88 5.50
C ILE A 157 -19.73 -13.50 6.00
N THR A 158 -18.72 -13.47 5.14
CA THR A 158 -17.36 -13.96 5.44
C THR A 158 -16.32 -12.85 5.43
N ALA A 159 -16.65 -11.68 4.89
CA ALA A 159 -15.72 -10.54 4.82
C ALA A 159 -16.44 -9.19 4.99
N ILE A 160 -15.89 -8.34 5.84
CA ILE A 160 -16.31 -6.95 6.02
C ILE A 160 -15.06 -6.07 5.97
N GLY A 161 -15.08 -5.08 5.09
CA GLY A 161 -13.99 -4.15 4.82
C GLY A 161 -13.85 -3.08 5.90
N LYS A 162 -12.93 -2.15 5.63
CA LYS A 162 -12.56 -1.07 6.55
C LYS A 162 -13.67 -0.04 6.70
N ASN A 163 -13.90 0.39 7.93
CA ASN A 163 -14.77 1.52 8.28
C ASN A 163 -16.18 1.44 7.66
N VAL A 164 -16.69 0.21 7.45
CA VAL A 164 -17.98 -0.02 6.79
C VAL A 164 -19.11 0.72 7.49
N PHE A 165 -19.12 0.71 8.84
CA PHE A 165 -20.16 1.33 9.67
C PHE A 165 -19.68 2.59 10.42
N ASP A 166 -18.54 3.17 10.01
CA ASP A 166 -18.01 4.37 10.67
C ASP A 166 -19.00 5.55 10.55
N GLY A 167 -19.24 6.26 11.64
CA GLY A 167 -20.20 7.37 11.70
C GLY A 167 -21.69 6.97 11.66
N THR A 168 -22.04 5.68 11.74
CA THR A 168 -23.46 5.23 11.81
C THR A 168 -24.01 5.30 13.24
N LEU A 169 -25.33 5.50 13.41
CA LEU A 169 -25.96 5.41 14.73
C LEU A 169 -25.99 3.97 15.27
N TRP A 170 -26.15 3.00 14.37
CA TRP A 170 -26.11 1.57 14.66
C TRP A 170 -24.82 1.21 15.39
N LEU A 171 -23.66 1.62 14.86
CA LEU A 171 -22.39 1.36 15.52
C LEU A 171 -22.19 2.26 16.76
N LYS A 172 -22.55 3.55 16.67
CA LYS A 172 -22.32 4.51 17.75
C LYS A 172 -23.12 4.18 19.00
N HIS A 173 -24.34 3.67 18.88
CA HIS A 173 -25.24 3.34 19.98
C HIS A 173 -25.38 1.83 20.20
N HIS A 174 -24.53 1.01 19.59
CA HIS A 174 -24.54 -0.44 19.80
C HIS A 174 -24.42 -0.75 21.30
N PRO A 175 -25.26 -1.66 21.86
CA PRO A 175 -25.23 -1.95 23.30
C PRO A 175 -23.97 -2.70 23.72
N ASP A 176 -23.45 -3.55 22.84
CA ASP A 176 -22.32 -4.42 23.16
C ASP A 176 -20.96 -3.73 23.01
N GLU A 177 -20.02 -4.13 23.87
CA GLU A 177 -18.62 -3.73 23.78
C GLU A 177 -17.94 -4.37 22.58
N PHE A 178 -18.19 -5.67 22.34
CA PHE A 178 -17.77 -6.38 21.15
C PHE A 178 -18.93 -6.42 20.17
N VAL A 179 -18.83 -5.66 19.09
CA VAL A 179 -19.84 -5.65 18.03
C VAL A 179 -19.53 -6.80 17.09
N ILE A 180 -20.21 -7.92 17.30
CA ILE A 180 -20.04 -9.16 16.53
C ILE A 180 -21.28 -9.34 15.64
N VAL A 181 -21.06 -9.60 14.35
CA VAL A 181 -22.11 -9.77 13.36
C VAL A 181 -21.92 -11.05 12.56
N GLY A 182 -22.96 -11.47 11.84
CA GLY A 182 -22.92 -12.68 11.02
C GLY A 182 -22.59 -13.92 11.85
N ASP A 183 -21.68 -14.76 11.35
CA ASP A 183 -21.15 -15.93 12.05
C ASP A 183 -19.75 -15.62 12.62
N GLY A 184 -19.68 -14.76 13.64
CA GLY A 184 -18.45 -14.49 14.40
C GLY A 184 -17.52 -13.44 13.78
N VAL A 185 -18.05 -12.45 13.05
CA VAL A 185 -17.25 -11.35 12.51
C VAL A 185 -17.24 -10.18 13.51
N LEU A 186 -16.09 -9.94 14.14
CA LEU A 186 -15.90 -8.80 15.04
C LEU A 186 -15.61 -7.54 14.21
N VAL A 187 -16.55 -6.58 14.23
CA VAL A 187 -16.46 -5.33 13.46
C VAL A 187 -15.92 -4.16 14.28
N SER A 188 -16.12 -4.17 15.60
CA SER A 188 -15.66 -3.09 16.47
C SER A 188 -15.59 -3.52 17.94
N TYR A 189 -14.57 -3.03 18.62
CA TYR A 189 -14.46 -3.03 20.07
C TYR A 189 -14.66 -1.61 20.61
N ARG A 190 -15.72 -1.44 21.40
CA ARG A 190 -16.17 -0.17 21.99
C ARG A 190 -15.96 -0.12 23.51
N GLY A 191 -15.36 -1.16 24.08
CA GLY A 191 -15.05 -1.24 25.51
C GLY A 191 -13.93 -0.28 25.94
N LYS A 192 -13.81 -0.07 27.25
CA LYS A 192 -12.78 0.81 27.84
C LYS A 192 -11.56 0.06 28.36
N ASN A 193 -11.64 -1.27 28.46
CA ASN A 193 -10.55 -2.09 28.97
C ASN A 193 -9.36 -2.03 27.98
N PRO A 194 -8.16 -1.61 28.42
CA PRO A 194 -6.96 -1.61 27.59
C PRO A 194 -6.43 -3.03 27.30
N ASP A 195 -6.80 -4.01 28.12
CA ASP A 195 -6.39 -5.40 27.99
C ASP A 195 -7.56 -6.21 27.41
N VAL A 196 -7.54 -6.39 26.09
CA VAL A 196 -8.69 -6.91 25.34
C VAL A 196 -8.57 -8.42 25.20
N ILE A 197 -9.58 -9.15 25.68
CA ILE A 197 -9.72 -10.59 25.45
C ILE A 197 -10.79 -10.76 24.37
N ILE A 198 -10.38 -11.19 23.18
CA ILE A 198 -11.32 -11.43 22.08
C ILE A 198 -12.22 -12.62 22.45
N PRO A 199 -13.56 -12.50 22.35
CA PRO A 199 -14.48 -13.58 22.70
C PRO A 199 -14.35 -14.85 21.83
N GLU A 200 -14.65 -16.01 22.41
CA GLU A 200 -14.56 -17.34 21.76
C GLU A 200 -15.57 -17.55 20.62
N ASP A 201 -16.59 -16.72 20.48
CA ASP A 201 -17.52 -16.76 19.34
C ASP A 201 -17.01 -15.95 18.13
N VAL A 202 -15.86 -15.28 18.25
CA VAL A 202 -15.22 -14.55 17.15
C VAL A 202 -14.36 -15.49 16.31
N LYS A 203 -14.54 -15.42 14.98
CA LYS A 203 -13.78 -16.15 13.96
C LYS A 203 -12.95 -15.23 13.09
N PHE A 204 -13.49 -14.04 12.78
CA PHE A 204 -12.89 -13.08 11.86
C PHE A 204 -12.79 -11.70 12.51
N LEU A 205 -11.63 -11.07 12.43
CA LEU A 205 -11.44 -9.67 12.84
C LEU A 205 -11.38 -8.80 11.58
N THR A 206 -12.25 -7.79 11.49
CA THR A 206 -12.22 -6.84 10.38
C THR A 206 -11.08 -5.83 10.53
N GLN A 207 -10.77 -5.09 9.46
CA GLN A 207 -9.86 -3.97 9.59
C GLN A 207 -10.40 -2.95 10.60
N SER A 208 -9.51 -2.41 11.44
CA SER A 208 -9.81 -1.30 12.35
C SER A 208 -10.84 -1.59 13.46
N ILE A 209 -10.91 -2.81 14.01
CA ILE A 209 -11.81 -3.10 15.16
C ILE A 209 -11.61 -2.15 16.35
N PHE A 210 -10.41 -1.57 16.50
CA PHE A 210 -10.06 -0.62 17.57
C PHE A 210 -10.15 0.85 17.17
N TYR A 211 -10.79 1.18 16.04
CA TYR A 211 -10.89 2.56 15.57
C TYR A 211 -11.42 3.52 16.66
N GLY A 212 -10.71 4.63 16.86
CA GLY A 212 -11.01 5.60 17.92
C GLY A 212 -10.52 5.22 19.32
N ASN A 213 -10.11 3.96 19.55
CA ASN A 213 -9.60 3.44 20.82
C ASN A 213 -8.12 3.02 20.78
N GLN A 214 -7.45 3.18 19.62
CA GLN A 214 -6.07 2.73 19.35
C GLN A 214 -5.00 3.23 20.34
N LYS A 215 -5.26 4.34 21.03
CA LYS A 215 -4.35 4.90 22.03
C LYS A 215 -4.54 4.28 23.42
N ASN A 216 -5.62 3.56 23.66
CA ASN A 216 -5.91 2.95 24.96
C ASN A 216 -5.47 1.48 25.01
N ILE A 217 -5.56 0.76 23.89
CA ILE A 217 -5.28 -0.68 23.85
C ILE A 217 -3.80 -0.95 24.14
N ARG A 218 -3.57 -1.83 25.11
CA ARG A 218 -2.25 -2.23 25.62
C ARG A 218 -1.95 -3.69 25.34
N SER A 219 -2.92 -4.58 25.50
CA SER A 219 -2.77 -6.00 25.19
C SER A 219 -3.98 -6.55 24.45
N VAL A 220 -3.77 -7.58 23.62
CA VAL A 220 -4.85 -8.32 22.96
C VAL A 220 -4.60 -9.82 23.12
N PHE A 221 -5.61 -10.57 23.55
CA PHE A 221 -5.61 -12.02 23.58
C PHE A 221 -6.50 -12.58 22.46
N ILE A 222 -5.92 -13.45 21.63
CA ILE A 222 -6.59 -14.10 20.50
C ILE A 222 -6.98 -15.54 20.88
N PRO A 223 -8.27 -15.91 20.85
CA PRO A 223 -8.78 -17.23 21.23
C PRO A 223 -8.50 -18.29 20.16
N GLU A 224 -8.90 -19.54 20.42
CA GLU A 224 -8.69 -20.66 19.49
C GLU A 224 -9.48 -20.53 18.18
N THR A 225 -10.61 -19.83 18.23
CA THR A 225 -11.60 -19.75 17.15
C THR A 225 -11.25 -18.75 16.05
N VAL A 226 -10.32 -17.83 16.30
CA VAL A 226 -9.93 -16.81 15.32
C VAL A 226 -9.08 -17.42 14.22
N THR A 227 -9.59 -17.37 12.99
CA THR A 227 -8.95 -17.93 11.80
C THR A 227 -8.37 -16.88 10.86
N ALA A 228 -8.75 -15.61 11.01
CA ALA A 228 -8.27 -14.51 10.16
C ALA A 228 -8.14 -13.18 10.93
N LEU A 229 -7.05 -12.48 10.67
CA LEU A 229 -6.70 -11.17 11.23
C LEU A 229 -6.47 -10.18 10.07
N ASN A 230 -7.50 -9.43 9.69
CA ASN A 230 -7.38 -8.46 8.60
C ASN A 230 -6.84 -7.14 9.14
N ASP A 231 -5.54 -7.09 9.42
CA ASP A 231 -4.84 -5.88 9.82
C ASP A 231 -5.50 -5.09 10.99
N SER A 232 -6.07 -5.84 11.92
CA SER A 232 -7.00 -5.32 12.93
C SER A 232 -6.30 -4.71 14.15
N LEU A 233 -5.00 -4.98 14.33
CA LEU A 233 -4.28 -4.83 15.60
C LEU A 233 -3.29 -3.65 15.61
N HIS A 234 -3.33 -2.75 14.63
CA HIS A 234 -2.51 -1.54 14.63
C HIS A 234 -2.97 -0.52 15.70
N CYS A 235 -2.45 -0.68 16.91
CA CYS A 235 -2.70 0.19 18.06
C CYS A 235 -1.39 0.76 18.60
N ASN A 236 -1.31 2.09 18.74
CA ASN A 236 -0.07 2.81 19.04
C ASN A 236 0.58 2.40 20.38
N ASN A 237 -0.24 2.02 21.36
CA ASN A 237 0.22 1.66 22.70
C ASN A 237 0.19 0.14 22.96
N LEU A 238 -0.09 -0.66 21.93
CA LEU A 238 -0.11 -2.11 22.05
C LEU A 238 1.30 -2.62 22.37
N GLN A 239 1.43 -3.32 23.49
CA GLN A 239 2.69 -3.85 24.01
C GLN A 239 2.82 -5.36 23.76
N GLU A 240 1.70 -6.07 23.72
CA GLU A 240 1.69 -7.51 23.57
C GLU A 240 0.43 -8.01 22.87
N ILE A 241 0.61 -9.06 22.07
CA ILE A 241 -0.44 -9.87 21.45
C ILE A 241 -0.21 -11.30 21.92
N ASN A 242 -1.14 -11.83 22.69
CA ASN A 242 -1.11 -13.19 23.19
C ASN A 242 -2.09 -14.05 22.38
N VAL A 243 -1.78 -15.33 22.21
CA VAL A 243 -2.59 -16.26 21.43
C VAL A 243 -2.82 -17.52 22.25
N SER A 244 -4.03 -18.04 22.23
CA SER A 244 -4.38 -19.36 22.78
C SER A 244 -3.47 -20.46 22.20
N GLU A 245 -2.98 -21.36 23.06
CA GLU A 245 -2.15 -22.50 22.61
C GLU A 245 -2.91 -23.42 21.64
N GLN A 246 -4.23 -23.49 21.79
CA GLN A 246 -5.12 -24.28 20.94
C GLN A 246 -5.40 -23.62 19.58
N ASN A 247 -5.08 -22.34 19.37
CA ASN A 247 -5.29 -21.69 18.08
C ASN A 247 -4.45 -22.39 16.99
N PRO A 248 -5.04 -22.90 15.90
CA PRO A 248 -4.32 -23.68 14.90
C PRO A 248 -3.60 -22.84 13.85
N TYR A 249 -3.85 -21.54 13.78
CA TYR A 249 -3.35 -20.64 12.73
C TYR A 249 -2.24 -19.70 13.21
N TYR A 250 -2.32 -19.28 14.47
CA TYR A 250 -1.46 -18.25 15.04
C TYR A 250 -0.74 -18.74 16.29
N SER A 251 0.34 -18.06 16.64
CA SER A 251 1.03 -18.23 17.91
C SER A 251 1.61 -16.90 18.38
N SER A 252 1.94 -16.81 19.66
CA SER A 252 2.64 -15.67 20.23
C SER A 252 3.97 -16.11 20.82
N LEU A 253 5.00 -15.29 20.62
CA LEU A 253 6.29 -15.42 21.29
C LEU A 253 6.69 -14.05 21.85
N ASP A 254 6.85 -13.96 23.17
CA ASP A 254 7.15 -12.71 23.89
C ASP A 254 6.19 -11.55 23.52
N GLY A 255 4.90 -11.86 23.36
CA GLY A 255 3.86 -10.88 23.01
C GLY A 255 3.91 -10.39 21.56
N ILE A 256 4.68 -11.04 20.68
CA ILE A 256 4.72 -10.76 19.24
C ILE A 256 3.93 -11.84 18.51
N LEU A 257 3.15 -11.44 17.50
CA LEU A 257 2.29 -12.35 16.76
C LEU A 257 3.04 -13.00 15.60
N TYR A 258 2.88 -14.31 15.48
CA TYR A 258 3.42 -15.14 14.40
C TYR A 258 2.34 -16.04 13.81
N ASN A 259 2.63 -16.64 12.65
CA ASN A 259 1.91 -17.83 12.21
C ASN A 259 2.13 -19.00 13.20
N LYS A 260 1.35 -20.09 13.07
CA LYS A 260 1.41 -21.21 14.03
C LYS A 260 2.80 -21.83 14.18
N THR A 261 3.54 -21.91 13.08
CA THR A 261 4.89 -22.50 13.03
C THR A 261 6.00 -21.54 13.47
N GLN A 262 5.68 -20.28 13.76
CA GLN A 262 6.66 -19.21 14.06
C GLN A 262 7.68 -18.95 12.95
N SER A 263 7.38 -19.36 11.72
CA SER A 263 8.23 -19.09 10.55
C SER A 263 7.95 -17.74 9.92
N VAL A 264 6.76 -17.16 10.16
CA VAL A 264 6.39 -15.83 9.65
C VAL A 264 6.05 -14.92 10.84
N MET A 265 6.77 -13.79 10.92
CA MET A 265 6.51 -12.74 11.90
C MET A 265 5.45 -11.79 11.36
N LEU A 266 4.25 -11.83 11.95
CA LEU A 266 3.06 -11.16 11.41
C LEU A 266 2.91 -9.74 11.94
N ILE A 267 2.96 -9.56 13.27
CA ILE A 267 2.76 -8.24 13.90
C ILE A 267 3.71 -8.06 15.07
N TYR A 268 4.55 -7.04 15.00
CA TYR A 268 5.28 -6.47 16.13
C TYR A 268 4.45 -5.35 16.78
N PRO A 269 4.06 -5.47 18.06
CA PRO A 269 3.25 -4.45 18.72
C PRO A 269 3.93 -3.07 18.71
N HIS A 270 3.24 -2.03 18.21
CA HIS A 270 3.85 -0.71 18.01
C HIS A 270 4.41 -0.10 19.30
N GLY A 271 3.74 -0.32 20.43
CA GLY A 271 4.11 0.18 21.74
C GLY A 271 5.07 -0.73 22.51
N LYS A 272 5.47 -1.89 21.97
CA LYS A 272 6.45 -2.78 22.62
C LYS A 272 7.82 -2.09 22.61
N LYS A 273 8.26 -1.69 23.81
CA LYS A 273 9.53 -0.96 23.99
C LYS A 273 10.70 -1.94 24.00
N SER A 274 11.57 -1.83 23.01
CA SER A 274 12.90 -2.45 23.03
C SER A 274 13.94 -1.48 22.46
N SER A 275 15.14 -1.48 23.05
CA SER A 275 16.28 -0.76 22.47
C SER A 275 16.84 -1.48 21.23
N CYS A 276 16.68 -2.81 21.17
CA CYS A 276 17.06 -3.64 20.05
C CYS A 276 16.29 -4.96 20.13
N PHE A 277 15.59 -5.34 19.06
CA PHE A 277 14.90 -6.62 18.98
C PHE A 277 15.63 -7.56 18.04
N ARG A 278 15.90 -8.78 18.49
CA ARG A 278 16.46 -9.85 17.66
C ARG A 278 15.32 -10.72 17.16
N VAL A 279 15.12 -10.75 15.85
CA VAL A 279 14.17 -11.65 15.21
C VAL A 279 14.63 -13.10 15.48
N PRO A 280 13.74 -14.01 15.91
CA PRO A 280 14.13 -15.39 16.19
C PRO A 280 14.70 -16.12 14.97
N GLU A 281 15.70 -16.99 15.18
CA GLU A 281 16.36 -17.80 14.14
C GLU A 281 15.42 -18.76 13.39
N GLY A 282 14.21 -19.00 13.88
CA GLY A 282 13.20 -19.81 13.18
C GLY A 282 12.41 -19.05 12.11
N VAL A 283 12.50 -17.72 12.09
CA VAL A 283 11.71 -16.86 11.20
C VAL A 283 12.36 -16.84 9.82
N THR A 284 11.55 -17.13 8.80
CA THR A 284 11.93 -17.07 7.39
C THR A 284 11.34 -15.86 6.66
N GLU A 285 10.26 -15.29 7.19
CA GLU A 285 9.53 -14.20 6.57
C GLU A 285 9.05 -13.17 7.60
N ILE A 286 9.12 -11.89 7.24
CA ILE A 286 8.56 -10.78 7.99
C ILE A 286 7.45 -10.16 7.13
N GLU A 287 6.24 -10.08 7.66
CA GLU A 287 5.06 -9.66 6.89
C GLU A 287 5.09 -8.15 6.54
N GLU A 288 4.29 -7.77 5.54
CA GLU A 288 4.01 -6.37 5.22
C GLU A 288 3.54 -5.61 6.46
N TYR A 289 4.01 -4.37 6.64
CA TYR A 289 3.69 -3.49 7.77
C TYR A 289 4.00 -4.02 9.20
N CYS A 290 4.64 -5.19 9.33
CA CYS A 290 4.80 -5.91 10.60
C CYS A 290 5.27 -5.04 11.78
N ALA A 291 6.19 -4.10 11.56
CA ALA A 291 6.73 -3.15 12.53
C ALA A 291 6.76 -1.69 12.02
N PHE A 292 5.92 -1.31 11.04
CA PHE A 292 5.98 -0.03 10.31
C PHE A 292 5.85 1.24 11.16
N HIS A 293 5.39 1.13 12.41
CA HIS A 293 5.29 2.24 13.37
C HIS A 293 5.78 1.86 14.76
N SER A 294 6.70 0.90 14.83
CA SER A 294 7.28 0.48 16.09
C SER A 294 8.07 1.59 16.77
N VAL A 295 7.95 1.66 18.10
CA VAL A 295 8.84 2.47 18.94
C VAL A 295 10.25 1.87 19.02
N THR A 296 10.39 0.58 18.72
CA THR A 296 11.70 -0.08 18.58
C THR A 296 12.32 0.36 17.27
N LYS A 297 13.52 0.95 17.34
CA LYS A 297 14.23 1.50 16.16
C LYS A 297 15.39 0.64 15.69
N ARG A 298 15.67 -0.48 16.35
CA ARG A 298 16.76 -1.37 15.96
C ARG A 298 16.31 -2.82 15.93
N PHE A 299 16.42 -3.45 14.77
CA PHE A 299 16.05 -4.86 14.58
C PHE A 299 17.26 -5.66 14.09
N MET A 300 17.53 -6.80 14.73
CA MET A 300 18.53 -7.76 14.28
C MET A 300 17.83 -8.83 13.46
N ILE A 301 18.22 -8.95 12.19
CA ILE A 301 17.61 -9.85 11.23
C ILE A 301 18.56 -11.04 11.02
N PRO A 302 18.14 -12.28 11.35
CA PRO A 302 18.96 -13.47 11.16
C PRO A 302 19.00 -13.89 9.69
N GLU A 303 19.98 -14.72 9.33
CA GLU A 303 20.15 -15.25 7.97
C GLU A 303 18.96 -16.07 7.45
N THR A 304 18.15 -16.60 8.36
CA THR A 304 16.98 -17.41 8.01
C THR A 304 15.89 -16.59 7.33
N VAL A 305 15.83 -15.28 7.58
CA VAL A 305 14.87 -14.36 6.94
C VAL A 305 15.25 -14.17 5.49
N ASN A 306 14.45 -14.73 4.60
CA ASN A 306 14.64 -14.66 3.15
C ASN A 306 13.57 -13.83 2.43
N LYS A 307 12.57 -13.32 3.17
CA LYS A 307 11.55 -12.40 2.66
C LYS A 307 11.16 -11.36 3.72
N ILE A 308 11.10 -10.10 3.32
CA ILE A 308 10.59 -8.98 4.14
C ILE A 308 9.52 -8.27 3.33
N GLY A 309 8.31 -8.16 3.85
CA GLY A 309 7.18 -7.50 3.20
C GLY A 309 7.38 -6.00 3.06
N ASP A 310 6.60 -5.41 2.16
CA ASP A 310 6.69 -3.97 1.89
C ASP A 310 6.36 -3.17 3.16
N LEU A 311 7.10 -2.08 3.38
CA LEU A 311 6.92 -1.21 4.54
C LEU A 311 6.89 -1.97 5.88
N ALA A 312 7.52 -3.15 5.98
CA ALA A 312 7.58 -3.91 7.23
C ALA A 312 8.20 -3.10 8.38
N PHE A 313 9.07 -2.13 8.10
CA PHE A 313 9.72 -1.27 9.08
C PHE A 313 9.60 0.20 8.70
N SER A 314 9.58 1.09 9.71
CA SER A 314 9.65 2.55 9.49
C SER A 314 11.00 2.97 8.91
N GLU A 315 11.04 4.11 8.24
CA GLU A 315 12.27 4.73 7.70
C GLU A 315 13.35 4.99 8.74
N ASP A 316 12.96 5.41 9.95
CA ASP A 316 13.88 5.66 11.06
C ASP A 316 14.33 4.36 11.77
N THR A 317 13.98 3.19 11.22
CA THR A 317 14.41 1.90 11.74
C THR A 317 15.77 1.51 11.17
N THR A 318 16.71 1.21 12.07
CA THR A 318 17.98 0.56 11.74
C THR A 318 17.79 -0.95 11.70
N LEU A 319 18.06 -1.57 10.55
CA LEU A 319 18.14 -3.03 10.44
C LEU A 319 19.59 -3.45 10.62
N VAL A 320 19.84 -4.53 11.34
CA VAL A 320 21.17 -5.11 11.56
C VAL A 320 21.11 -6.55 11.11
N PHE A 321 21.68 -6.87 9.96
CA PHE A 321 21.72 -8.25 9.48
C PHE A 321 22.86 -8.98 10.18
N GLU A 322 22.55 -10.13 10.77
CA GLU A 322 23.58 -11.02 11.29
C GLU A 322 23.96 -12.02 10.21
N TRP A 323 25.24 -11.99 9.80
CA TRP A 323 25.78 -12.90 8.80
C TRP A 323 27.15 -13.45 9.24
N TYR A 324 27.26 -14.77 9.39
CA TYR A 324 28.46 -15.50 9.82
C TYR A 324 29.09 -14.92 11.10
N GLY A 325 28.25 -14.49 12.06
CA GLY A 325 28.69 -13.89 13.32
C GLY A 325 29.10 -12.41 13.24
N ARG A 326 28.78 -11.72 12.14
CA ARG A 326 29.02 -10.28 11.96
C ARG A 326 27.71 -9.51 11.86
N GLN A 327 27.71 -8.27 12.35
CA GLN A 327 26.55 -7.37 12.36
C GLN A 327 26.72 -6.28 11.31
N ILE A 328 25.86 -6.30 10.29
CA ILE A 328 25.89 -5.35 9.17
C ILE A 328 24.67 -4.42 9.32
N PRO A 329 24.86 -3.15 9.73
CA PRO A 329 23.76 -2.20 9.78
C PRO A 329 23.34 -1.77 8.37
N ILE A 330 22.04 -1.75 8.10
CA ILE A 330 21.39 -1.24 6.89
C ILE A 330 20.37 -0.19 7.33
N PHE A 331 20.35 0.95 6.64
CA PHE A 331 19.41 2.04 6.89
C PHE A 331 18.41 2.12 5.73
N LEU A 332 17.15 2.40 6.06
CA LEU A 332 16.06 2.52 5.09
C LEU A 332 15.86 4.00 4.73
N ILE A 333 15.73 4.34 3.44
CA ILE A 333 15.51 5.71 2.97
C ILE A 333 14.33 5.69 1.99
N LYS A 334 13.34 6.58 2.16
CA LYS A 334 12.08 6.53 1.39
C LYS A 334 11.95 7.53 0.25
N ASP A 335 12.73 8.60 0.22
CA ASP A 335 12.60 9.62 -0.82
C ASP A 335 13.97 10.20 -1.17
N TRP A 336 14.47 9.88 -2.36
CA TRP A 336 15.68 10.52 -2.90
C TRP A 336 15.43 12.00 -3.29
N ALA A 337 14.16 12.38 -3.51
CA ALA A 337 13.79 13.68 -4.07
C ALA A 337 13.97 14.90 -3.15
N SER A 338 14.34 14.72 -1.87
CA SER A 338 14.51 15.82 -0.91
C SER A 338 15.94 16.03 -0.40
N PHE A 339 16.91 15.23 -0.82
CA PHE A 339 18.34 15.46 -0.53
C PHE A 339 18.97 16.37 -1.59
N THR A 340 18.53 17.63 -1.60
CA THR A 340 19.27 18.73 -2.20
C THR A 340 19.48 19.78 -1.11
N ASN A 341 20.53 19.63 -0.31
CA ASN A 341 21.08 20.74 0.46
C ASN A 341 22.61 20.67 0.37
N PRO A 342 23.29 21.63 -0.30
CA PRO A 342 24.73 21.51 -0.57
C PRO A 342 25.67 21.80 0.62
N ASP A 343 25.18 22.24 1.79
CA ASP A 343 26.03 22.95 2.76
C ASP A 343 26.19 22.32 4.16
N GLU A 344 26.11 20.99 4.31
CA GLU A 344 26.68 20.35 5.50
C GLU A 344 27.63 19.21 5.13
N GLN A 345 28.92 19.47 5.38
CA GLN A 345 30.00 18.51 5.37
C GLN A 345 29.71 17.38 6.37
N ALA A 346 29.24 16.23 5.88
CA ALA A 346 29.29 14.98 6.61
C ALA A 346 29.48 13.80 5.64
N THR A 347 30.64 13.20 5.76
CA THR A 347 31.07 11.89 5.26
C THR A 347 30.02 10.80 5.51
N TRP A 348 29.13 10.45 4.59
CA TRP A 348 28.46 9.13 4.55
C TRP A 348 27.96 8.80 3.13
N ALA A 349 28.61 7.86 2.44
CA ALA A 349 28.09 7.32 1.18
C ALA A 349 27.31 6.02 1.45
N LEU A 350 26.07 6.10 1.93
CA LEU A 350 25.21 4.93 2.19
C LEU A 350 24.06 4.84 1.18
N PHE A 351 23.86 3.69 0.56
CA PHE A 351 22.80 3.52 -0.43
C PHE A 351 21.44 3.17 0.17
N ALA A 352 20.44 3.90 -0.30
CA ALA A 352 19.03 3.56 -0.24
C ALA A 352 18.76 2.35 -1.16
N VAL A 353 18.03 1.35 -0.66
CA VAL A 353 17.48 0.28 -1.51
C VAL A 353 15.98 0.49 -1.63
N PHE A 354 15.50 0.62 -2.87
CA PHE A 354 14.08 0.63 -3.18
C PHE A 354 13.47 -0.74 -2.86
N SER A 355 12.40 -0.75 -2.07
CA SER A 355 11.69 -1.95 -1.66
C SER A 355 10.70 -2.40 -2.74
N ASN A 356 10.94 -3.57 -3.32
CA ASN A 356 9.98 -4.67 -3.36
C ASN A 356 10.74 -5.86 -2.79
N GLY A 357 10.42 -6.29 -1.57
CA GLY A 357 11.26 -7.05 -0.63
C GLY A 357 12.07 -8.29 -1.07
N ILE A 358 11.94 -8.74 -2.31
CA ILE A 358 12.75 -9.80 -2.94
C ILE A 358 14.15 -9.29 -3.29
N GLY A 359 14.27 -8.02 -3.73
CA GLY A 359 15.53 -7.48 -4.27
C GLY A 359 16.68 -7.34 -3.27
N ILE A 360 16.40 -7.03 -1.99
CA ILE A 360 17.44 -6.82 -0.96
C ILE A 360 18.19 -8.12 -0.64
N LEU A 361 17.47 -9.23 -0.52
CA LEU A 361 18.03 -10.49 -0.02
C LEU A 361 18.68 -11.32 -1.12
N ASP A 362 18.17 -11.28 -2.34
CA ASP A 362 18.85 -11.87 -3.50
C ASP A 362 20.13 -11.10 -3.82
N PHE A 363 20.12 -9.76 -3.72
CA PHE A 363 21.33 -8.92 -3.82
C PHE A 363 22.38 -9.27 -2.76
N LEU A 364 21.97 -9.42 -1.49
CA LEU A 364 22.87 -9.82 -0.42
C LEU A 364 23.47 -11.21 -0.67
N LYS A 365 22.67 -12.19 -1.09
CA LYS A 365 23.11 -13.58 -1.40
C LYS A 365 24.10 -13.67 -2.57
N ASP A 366 23.96 -12.83 -3.59
CA ASP A 366 24.87 -12.79 -4.74
C ASP A 366 26.27 -12.21 -4.40
N ILE A 367 26.38 -11.42 -3.33
CA ILE A 367 27.66 -11.00 -2.74
C ILE A 367 28.24 -12.19 -1.96
N SER A 368 28.81 -13.18 -2.67
CA SER A 368 29.39 -14.35 -2.02
C SER A 368 30.45 -14.00 -0.96
N ILE A 369 30.50 -14.82 0.08
CA ILE A 369 31.35 -14.78 1.30
C ILE A 369 32.85 -14.49 1.03
N GLN A 370 33.37 -14.83 -0.14
CA GLN A 370 34.77 -14.57 -0.50
C GLN A 370 35.06 -13.08 -0.69
N ASN A 371 34.11 -12.28 -1.16
CA ASN A 371 34.27 -10.85 -1.37
C ASN A 371 34.16 -10.07 -0.05
N PHE A 372 33.24 -10.45 0.82
CA PHE A 372 33.08 -9.82 2.14
C PHE A 372 34.26 -10.13 3.09
N ASN A 373 34.83 -11.33 3.03
CA ASN A 373 36.00 -11.70 3.84
C ASN A 373 37.28 -10.95 3.46
N LYS A 374 37.47 -10.60 2.17
CA LYS A 374 38.56 -9.71 1.73
C LYS A 374 38.40 -8.29 2.27
N MET A 375 37.18 -7.76 2.33
CA MET A 375 36.89 -6.41 2.85
C MET A 375 37.10 -6.26 4.37
N SER A 376 36.95 -7.36 5.12
CA SER A 376 37.00 -7.34 6.59
C SER A 376 38.37 -7.48 7.25
N GLY A 377 39.44 -7.63 6.45
CA GLY A 377 40.80 -7.86 6.95
C GLY A 377 41.58 -6.59 7.32
N ALA A 378 41.05 -5.39 7.04
CA ALA A 378 41.73 -4.13 7.29
C ALA A 378 41.16 -3.41 8.53
N ALA A 379 42.06 -2.87 9.36
CA ALA A 379 41.76 -2.19 10.61
C ALA A 379 41.12 -0.79 10.40
N TYR A 380 39.86 -0.75 9.93
CA TYR A 380 39.08 0.49 9.87
C TYR A 380 37.66 0.29 10.45
N PRO A 381 37.08 1.28 11.17
CA PRO A 381 35.95 1.04 12.08
C PRO A 381 34.55 1.17 11.46
N TYR A 382 34.40 1.33 10.15
CA TYR A 382 33.09 1.57 9.53
C TYR A 382 32.95 0.78 8.23
N GLN A 383 32.03 -0.18 8.21
CA GLN A 383 31.72 -1.06 7.08
C GLN A 383 30.53 -0.50 6.33
N LEU A 384 30.74 -0.05 5.10
CA LEU A 384 29.70 0.39 4.18
C LEU A 384 30.01 -0.17 2.80
N ALA A 385 29.02 -0.75 2.12
CA ALA A 385 29.18 -1.31 0.79
C ALA A 385 28.09 -0.77 -0.14
N VAL A 386 28.48 -0.47 -1.38
CA VAL A 386 27.57 -0.15 -2.47
C VAL A 386 28.11 -0.64 -3.81
N PHE A 387 27.27 -1.28 -4.63
CA PHE A 387 27.44 -1.36 -6.09
C PHE A 387 26.13 -1.11 -6.86
N CYS A 388 26.22 -0.45 -8.02
CA CYS A 388 25.10 -0.22 -8.97
C CYS A 388 25.17 -1.20 -10.16
N TYR A 389 24.01 -1.70 -10.60
CA TYR A 389 23.88 -2.57 -11.77
C TYR A 389 22.62 -2.26 -12.59
N ASP A 390 22.39 -1.00 -12.95
CA ASP A 390 21.71 -0.65 -14.22
C ASP A 390 21.84 0.85 -14.50
N MET A 391 22.09 1.22 -15.76
CA MET A 391 22.36 2.60 -16.17
C MET A 391 21.12 3.21 -16.86
N ASP A 392 20.06 3.44 -16.09
CA ASP A 392 18.92 4.23 -16.56
C ASP A 392 19.27 5.73 -16.63
N SER A 393 18.47 6.52 -17.37
CA SER A 393 18.77 7.90 -17.75
C SER A 393 19.13 8.84 -16.60
N GLY A 394 18.61 8.61 -15.38
CA GLY A 394 18.95 9.40 -14.20
C GLY A 394 20.34 9.10 -13.62
N ILE A 395 20.84 7.86 -13.75
CA ILE A 395 22.18 7.47 -13.32
C ILE A 395 23.22 7.96 -14.32
N ALA A 396 22.89 7.99 -15.61
CA ALA A 396 23.69 8.63 -16.64
C ALA A 396 23.90 10.13 -16.37
N ASP A 397 22.88 10.83 -15.89
CA ASP A 397 22.97 12.24 -15.51
C ASP A 397 23.82 12.43 -14.24
N TYR A 398 23.61 11.58 -13.22
CA TYR A 398 24.45 11.60 -12.01
C TYR A 398 25.92 11.30 -12.30
N LEU A 399 26.21 10.28 -13.12
CA LEU A 399 27.58 9.96 -13.53
C LEU A 399 28.19 11.09 -14.35
N ARG A 400 27.43 11.75 -15.21
CA ARG A 400 27.92 12.93 -15.94
C ARG A 400 28.31 14.06 -14.99
N GLU A 401 27.55 14.26 -13.91
CA GLU A 401 27.81 15.28 -12.90
C GLU A 401 28.90 14.90 -11.88
N ASN A 402 29.20 13.60 -11.73
CA ASN A 402 30.07 13.08 -10.67
C ASN A 402 31.18 12.14 -11.20
N ILE A 403 31.52 12.24 -12.49
CA ILE A 403 32.48 11.31 -13.14
C ILE A 403 33.86 11.33 -12.47
N ILE A 404 34.30 12.50 -11.98
CA ILE A 404 35.60 12.68 -11.33
C ILE A 404 35.69 11.88 -10.02
N PRO A 405 34.88 12.17 -8.98
CA PRO A 405 35.01 11.48 -7.70
C PRO A 405 34.75 9.96 -7.81
N VAL A 406 33.91 9.54 -8.76
CA VAL A 406 33.64 8.11 -9.01
C VAL A 406 34.86 7.43 -9.66
N THR A 407 35.57 8.11 -10.56
CA THR A 407 36.78 7.57 -11.20
C THR A 407 37.98 7.61 -10.26
N GLU A 408 38.14 8.67 -9.45
CA GLU A 408 39.15 8.76 -8.38
C GLU A 408 39.02 7.59 -7.39
N PHE A 409 37.78 7.25 -7.03
CA PHE A 409 37.50 6.07 -6.22
C PHE A 409 37.90 4.76 -6.92
N ALA A 410 37.56 4.59 -8.21
CA ALA A 410 37.99 3.42 -8.95
C ALA A 410 39.52 3.27 -8.98
N ILE A 411 40.24 4.40 -9.12
CA ILE A 411 41.70 4.49 -9.09
C ILE A 411 42.24 4.15 -7.70
N GLU A 412 41.76 4.80 -6.64
CA GLU A 412 42.29 4.63 -5.28
C GLU A 412 42.19 3.17 -4.80
N TYR A 413 41.13 2.47 -5.23
CA TYR A 413 40.80 1.12 -4.78
C TYR A 413 41.07 0.00 -5.80
N ASP A 414 41.76 0.31 -6.91
CA ASP A 414 42.19 -0.66 -7.93
C ASP A 414 41.03 -1.49 -8.54
N LEU A 415 39.89 -0.85 -8.76
CA LEU A 415 38.67 -1.44 -9.32
C LEU A 415 38.66 -1.49 -10.86
N HIS A 416 39.46 -2.35 -11.47
CA HIS A 416 39.65 -2.41 -12.94
C HIS A 416 38.36 -2.57 -13.76
N GLU A 417 37.42 -3.40 -13.32
CA GLU A 417 36.17 -3.62 -14.07
C GLU A 417 35.26 -2.37 -14.04
N MET A 418 35.24 -1.67 -12.90
CA MET A 418 34.53 -0.39 -12.77
C MET A 418 35.21 0.67 -13.62
N MET A 419 36.53 0.72 -13.60
CA MET A 419 37.32 1.63 -14.43
C MET A 419 37.01 1.44 -15.92
N GLN A 420 36.98 0.20 -16.40
CA GLN A 420 36.64 -0.08 -17.79
C GLN A 420 35.22 0.39 -18.15
N LYS A 421 34.24 0.16 -17.26
CA LYS A 421 32.86 0.65 -17.48
C LYS A 421 32.75 2.17 -17.48
N LEU A 422 33.55 2.86 -16.65
CA LEU A 422 33.61 4.33 -16.63
C LEU A 422 34.24 4.87 -17.92
N LEU A 423 35.29 4.24 -18.43
CA LEU A 423 35.88 4.55 -19.73
C LEU A 423 34.86 4.33 -20.86
N ASP A 424 34.17 3.19 -20.85
CA ASP A 424 33.17 2.83 -21.86
C ASP A 424 31.90 3.72 -21.79
N SER A 425 31.69 4.45 -20.69
CA SER A 425 30.53 5.35 -20.51
C SER A 425 30.57 6.59 -21.42
N GLY A 426 31.77 7.00 -21.84
CA GLY A 426 31.97 8.21 -22.66
C GLY A 426 31.83 9.54 -21.91
N TYR A 427 31.74 9.55 -20.57
CA TYR A 427 31.64 10.77 -19.76
C TYR A 427 33.00 11.34 -19.32
N ILE A 428 34.09 10.59 -19.54
CA ILE A 428 35.46 11.09 -19.37
C ILE A 428 35.85 11.81 -20.66
N ASP A 429 36.19 13.09 -20.55
CA ASP A 429 36.38 14.01 -21.67
C ASP A 429 37.60 14.92 -21.49
N THR A 430 37.78 15.88 -22.40
CA THR A 430 38.91 16.84 -22.37
C THR A 430 39.00 17.65 -21.09
N GLU A 431 37.88 17.92 -20.41
CA GLU A 431 37.84 18.82 -19.25
C GLU A 431 38.27 18.11 -17.97
N ASN A 432 38.02 16.80 -17.88
CA ASN A 432 38.25 16.04 -16.64
C ASN A 432 39.41 15.02 -16.71
N ILE A 433 39.84 14.60 -17.90
CA ILE A 433 40.82 13.50 -18.02
C ILE A 433 42.20 13.80 -17.44
N ASP A 434 42.67 15.04 -17.53
CA ASP A 434 43.98 15.42 -16.99
C ASP A 434 43.99 15.45 -15.46
N THR A 435 42.89 15.85 -14.85
CA THR A 435 42.69 15.78 -13.39
C THR A 435 42.78 14.32 -12.93
N LEU A 436 42.10 13.41 -13.64
CA LEU A 436 42.08 11.99 -13.32
C LEU A 436 43.44 11.30 -13.53
N ILE A 437 44.17 11.65 -14.59
CA ILE A 437 45.54 11.14 -14.81
C ILE A 437 46.48 11.62 -13.71
N ASN A 438 46.42 12.90 -13.35
CA ASN A 438 47.27 13.43 -12.28
C ASN A 438 46.93 12.79 -10.93
N PHE A 439 45.64 12.60 -10.63
CA PHE A 439 45.20 11.87 -9.45
C PHE A 439 45.75 10.43 -9.45
N ALA A 440 45.68 9.74 -10.59
CA ALA A 440 46.26 8.39 -10.74
C ALA A 440 47.78 8.37 -10.54
N ILE A 441 48.52 9.35 -11.05
CA ILE A 441 49.98 9.49 -10.85
C ILE A 441 50.34 9.70 -9.38
N GLU A 442 49.56 10.52 -8.67
CA GLU A 442 49.78 10.81 -7.25
C GLU A 442 49.46 9.60 -6.36
N HIS A 443 48.52 8.76 -6.79
CA HIS A 443 48.05 7.59 -6.03
C HIS A 443 48.74 6.26 -6.44
N THR A 444 49.43 6.19 -7.58
CA THR A 444 50.22 5.00 -8.00
C THR A 444 51.45 4.70 -7.14
N GLN A 445 51.90 5.63 -6.29
CA GLN A 445 53.03 5.38 -5.39
C GLN A 445 52.65 4.61 -4.11
N LYS A 446 51.35 4.44 -3.80
CA LYS A 446 50.87 3.74 -2.60
C LYS A 446 50.27 2.35 -2.89
N THR A 447 49.88 2.06 -4.12
CA THR A 447 49.27 0.81 -4.59
C THR A 447 49.72 0.54 -6.03
N SER A 448 49.69 -0.73 -6.47
CA SER A 448 50.19 -1.22 -7.77
C SER A 448 49.41 -0.72 -9.02
N ASN A 449 48.85 0.49 -9.01
CA ASN A 449 47.82 0.98 -9.95
C ASN A 449 48.39 1.48 -11.30
N ALA A 450 49.59 1.06 -11.67
CA ALA A 450 50.25 1.51 -12.91
C ALA A 450 49.39 1.22 -14.15
N GLU A 451 48.60 0.14 -14.10
CA GLU A 451 47.71 -0.27 -15.18
C GLU A 451 46.52 0.68 -15.39
N MET A 452 45.95 1.26 -14.33
CA MET A 452 44.86 2.25 -14.45
C MET A 452 45.33 3.59 -14.98
N GLN A 453 46.54 4.00 -14.57
CA GLN A 453 47.20 5.18 -15.13
C GLN A 453 47.42 4.99 -16.64
N VAL A 454 47.91 3.83 -17.05
CA VAL A 454 48.09 3.47 -18.46
C VAL A 454 46.74 3.48 -19.20
N GLN A 455 45.69 2.89 -18.62
CA GLN A 455 44.35 2.88 -19.22
C GLN A 455 43.79 4.29 -19.47
N LEU A 456 43.91 5.22 -18.51
CA LEU A 456 43.49 6.61 -18.69
C LEU A 456 44.31 7.34 -19.76
N MET A 457 45.63 7.13 -19.77
CA MET A 457 46.53 7.72 -20.76
C MET A 457 46.27 7.17 -22.17
N GLU A 458 45.98 5.88 -22.30
CA GLU A 458 45.58 5.24 -23.56
C GLU A 458 44.21 5.73 -24.02
N TYR A 459 43.23 5.82 -23.13
CA TYR A 459 41.91 6.39 -23.42
C TYR A 459 42.03 7.85 -23.89
N LYS A 460 42.85 8.67 -23.22
CA LYS A 460 43.17 10.06 -23.65
C LYS A 460 43.72 10.09 -25.07
N LYS A 461 44.69 9.21 -25.36
CA LYS A 461 45.31 9.09 -26.69
C LYS A 461 44.33 8.68 -27.77
N GLN A 462 43.42 7.75 -27.48
CA GLN A 462 42.53 7.14 -28.46
C GLN A 462 41.28 7.98 -28.75
N HIS A 463 40.73 8.66 -27.75
CA HIS A 463 39.40 9.28 -27.85
C HIS A 463 39.38 10.81 -27.72
N ILE A 464 40.45 11.43 -27.20
CA ILE A 464 40.46 12.86 -26.86
C ILE A 464 41.55 13.66 -27.61
N GLY A 465 42.70 13.04 -27.92
CA GLY A 465 43.78 13.63 -28.73
C GLY A 465 44.83 14.42 -27.92
N TYR A 466 46.07 14.51 -28.45
CA TYR A 466 47.20 15.17 -27.78
C TYR A 466 47.29 16.67 -28.11
N PHE A 467 47.39 17.51 -27.08
CA PHE A 467 47.86 18.90 -27.22
C PHE A 467 48.89 19.22 -26.14
N ASP A 468 50.05 18.56 -26.17
CA ASP A 468 51.32 19.09 -25.64
C ASP A 468 52.46 18.04 -25.80
N PRO A 469 53.59 18.41 -26.45
CA PRO A 469 54.79 17.56 -26.53
C PRO A 469 55.46 17.22 -25.18
N GLU A 470 55.35 18.05 -24.14
CA GLU A 470 55.94 17.76 -22.82
C GLU A 470 55.26 16.56 -22.13
N SER A 471 53.94 16.46 -22.28
CA SER A 471 53.13 15.35 -21.77
C SER A 471 53.46 14.00 -22.41
N GLN A 472 53.98 13.99 -23.65
CA GLN A 472 54.44 12.77 -24.34
C GLN A 472 55.74 12.19 -23.76
N PHE A 473 56.54 13.00 -23.07
CA PHE A 473 57.85 12.59 -22.54
C PHE A 473 57.78 12.06 -21.10
N LYS A 474 56.66 12.32 -20.39
CA LYS A 474 56.37 11.82 -19.03
C LYS A 474 55.65 10.47 -19.02
N LEU A 475 55.01 10.12 -20.14
CA LEU A 475 54.46 8.79 -20.45
C LEU A 475 55.60 7.82 -20.76
#